data_AF-A0A1H9CY67-F1
#
_entry.id   AF-A0A1H9CY67-F1
#
_cell.length_a   1.000
_cell.length_b   1.000
_cell.length_c   1.000
_cell.angle_alpha   90.00
_cell.angle_beta   90.00
_cell.angle_gamma   90.00
#
_symmetry.space_group_name_H-M   'P 1'
#
loop_
_entity.id
_entity.type
_entity.pdbx_description
1 polymer ?
#
loop_
_entity_poly.entity_id
_entity_poly.type
_entity_poly.pdbx_seq_one_letter_code
_entity_poly.pdbx_strand_id
1 'polypeptide(L)'
;MNVNELYDLVESFYGYKIHMRSLDTKTKEVVGILYDSFVLKCDINDRYGRFGAGIDIGENGFITNFLGEHCSLNSDEKSIKESLKLIDEYCRLRLPDKFLDAYYKAYVLDLYTSEE
;
A
#
# COMPACT_ATOMS: atom_id res chain seq x y z
N MET A 1 -2.47 -15.64 7.04
CA MET A 1 -2.83 -14.27 6.67
C MET A 1 -4.31 -14.05 6.94
N ASN A 2 -4.60 -13.44 8.08
CA ASN A 2 -5.87 -12.79 8.40
C ASN A 2 -5.73 -11.27 8.15
N VAL A 3 -6.81 -10.51 8.32
CA VAL A 3 -6.80 -9.08 8.01
C VAL A 3 -5.92 -8.25 8.96
N ASN A 4 -5.75 -8.65 10.22
CA ASN A 4 -4.84 -7.98 11.15
C ASN A 4 -3.38 -8.23 10.73
N GLU A 5 -3.05 -9.48 10.39
CA GLU A 5 -1.72 -9.82 9.85
C GLU A 5 -1.44 -9.07 8.55
N LEU A 6 -2.45 -8.87 7.70
CA LEU A 6 -2.32 -8.05 6.50
C LEU A 6 -2.09 -6.58 6.83
N TYR A 7 -2.81 -6.03 7.80
CA TYR A 7 -2.60 -4.65 8.26
C TYR A 7 -1.16 -4.44 8.72
N ASP A 8 -0.67 -5.30 9.62
CA ASP A 8 0.69 -5.24 10.16
C ASP A 8 1.74 -5.40 9.04
N LEU A 9 1.47 -6.28 8.07
CA LEU A 9 2.34 -6.49 6.93
C LEU A 9 2.40 -5.27 6.01
N VAL A 10 1.26 -4.64 5.71
CA VAL A 10 1.20 -3.45 4.85
C VAL A 10 1.91 -2.28 5.54
N GLU A 11 1.62 -2.06 6.82
CA GLU A 11 2.24 -1.00 7.63
C GLU A 11 3.76 -1.18 7.72
N SER A 12 4.23 -2.39 8.06
CA SER A 12 5.66 -2.68 8.17
C SER A 12 6.40 -2.66 6.83
N PHE A 13 5.75 -3.07 5.73
CA PHE A 13 6.36 -3.08 4.40
C PHE A 13 6.58 -1.66 3.86
N TYR A 14 5.56 -0.80 3.94
CA TYR A 14 5.65 0.56 3.41
C TYR A 14 6.29 1.55 4.39
N GLY A 15 6.13 1.34 5.70
CA GLY A 15 6.65 2.24 6.73
C GLY A 15 6.21 3.68 6.49
N TYR A 16 7.18 4.61 6.46
CA TYR A 16 6.93 6.04 6.25
C TYR A 16 6.25 6.39 4.93
N LYS A 17 6.19 5.46 3.95
CA LYS A 17 5.57 5.69 2.64
C LYS A 17 4.05 5.67 2.66
N ILE A 18 3.44 5.11 3.72
CA ILE A 18 2.00 4.96 3.84
C ILE A 18 1.48 5.64 5.10
N HIS A 19 0.33 6.30 4.96
CA HIS A 19 -0.50 6.69 6.10
C HIS A 19 -1.71 5.77 6.15
N MET A 20 -1.76 4.91 7.17
CA MET A 20 -2.86 3.97 7.36
C MET A 20 -4.15 4.74 7.68
N ARG A 21 -5.23 4.40 6.96
CA ARG A 21 -6.52 5.09 7.09
C ARG A 21 -7.51 4.28 7.89
N SER A 22 -7.62 2.99 7.60
CA SER A 22 -8.61 2.14 8.25
C SER A 22 -8.32 0.66 8.03
N LEU A 23 -8.78 -0.13 8.98
CA LEU A 23 -8.93 -1.57 8.92
C LEU A 23 -10.40 -1.90 9.10
N ASP A 24 -11.05 -2.46 8.09
CA ASP A 24 -12.42 -2.99 8.20
C ASP A 24 -12.34 -4.51 8.37
N THR A 25 -12.64 -4.98 9.58
CA THR A 25 -12.60 -6.40 9.91
C THR A 25 -13.78 -7.20 9.36
N LYS A 26 -14.87 -6.54 8.93
CA LYS A 26 -16.04 -7.18 8.33
C LYS A 26 -15.81 -7.44 6.85
N THR A 27 -15.28 -6.45 6.13
CA THR A 27 -14.93 -6.60 4.71
C THR A 27 -13.53 -7.16 4.50
N LYS A 28 -12.75 -7.28 5.58
CA LYS A 28 -11.34 -7.68 5.58
C LYS A 28 -10.47 -6.82 4.67
N GLU A 29 -10.73 -5.52 4.72
CA GLU A 29 -10.08 -4.51 3.90
C GLU A 29 -9.13 -3.66 4.74
N VAL A 30 -7.96 -3.40 4.19
CA VAL A 30 -6.96 -2.46 4.69
C VAL A 30 -6.86 -1.32 3.69
N VAL A 31 -7.01 -0.08 4.18
CA VAL A 31 -6.94 1.12 3.35
C VAL A 31 -5.85 2.04 3.88
N GLY A 32 -5.03 2.57 2.97
CA GLY A 32 -3.98 3.54 3.28
C GLY A 32 -3.75 4.52 2.15
N ILE A 33 -3.03 5.60 2.43
CA ILE A 33 -2.61 6.58 1.43
C ILE A 33 -1.11 6.46 1.23
N LEU A 34 -0.69 6.03 0.04
CA LEU A 34 0.72 5.97 -0.35
C LEU A 34 1.18 7.35 -0.84
N TYR A 35 2.28 7.83 -0.27
CA TYR A 35 2.96 9.07 -0.69
C TYR A 35 2.04 10.30 -0.73
N ASP A 36 1.07 10.38 0.18
CA ASP A 36 0.00 11.40 0.18
C ASP A 36 -0.79 11.54 -1.14
N SER A 37 -0.71 10.53 -2.02
CA SER A 37 -1.12 10.66 -3.43
C SER A 37 -2.05 9.55 -3.90
N PHE A 38 -1.88 8.32 -3.42
CA PHE A 38 -2.61 7.16 -3.94
C PHE A 38 -3.36 6.44 -2.83
N VAL A 39 -4.67 6.23 -3.01
CA VAL A 39 -5.47 5.41 -2.08
C VAL A 39 -5.23 3.95 -2.40
N LEU A 40 -4.44 3.27 -1.56
CA LEU A 40 -4.24 1.84 -1.60
C LEU A 40 -5.41 1.15 -0.89
N LYS A 41 -5.94 0.10 -1.51
CA LYS A 41 -6.81 -0.89 -0.85
C LYS A 41 -6.24 -2.28 -1.03
N CYS A 42 -6.21 -3.03 0.07
CA CYS A 42 -5.82 -4.44 0.11
C CYS A 42 -6.89 -5.23 0.85
N ASP A 43 -7.21 -6.45 0.40
CA ASP A 43 -8.19 -7.30 1.05
C ASP A 43 -7.80 -8.79 1.05
N ILE A 44 -8.40 -9.55 1.96
CA ILE A 44 -8.37 -11.02 1.95
C ILE A 44 -9.79 -11.53 1.83
N ASN A 45 -10.16 -12.01 0.66
CA ASN A 45 -11.51 -12.48 0.38
C ASN A 45 -11.82 -13.80 1.09
N ASP A 46 -12.93 -13.82 1.83
CA ASP A 46 -13.40 -14.93 2.67
C ASP A 46 -13.67 -16.25 1.94
N ARG A 47 -14.07 -16.19 0.67
CA ARG A 47 -14.57 -17.39 -0.01
C ARG A 47 -13.45 -18.36 -0.41
N TYR A 48 -12.25 -17.83 -0.63
CA TYR A 48 -11.09 -18.60 -1.09
C TYR A 48 -9.77 -18.21 -0.42
N GLY A 49 -9.79 -17.27 0.54
CA GLY A 49 -8.58 -16.72 1.17
C GLY A 49 -7.67 -16.02 0.16
N ARG A 50 -8.24 -15.42 -0.89
CA ARG A 50 -7.45 -14.78 -1.95
C ARG A 50 -7.08 -13.36 -1.56
N PHE A 51 -5.84 -12.99 -1.86
CA PHE A 51 -5.39 -11.62 -1.72
C PHE A 51 -5.89 -10.77 -2.90
N GLY A 52 -6.35 -9.56 -2.60
CA GLY A 52 -6.65 -8.50 -3.55
C GLY A 52 -5.91 -7.23 -3.17
N ALA A 53 -5.43 -6.49 -4.17
CA ALA A 53 -4.86 -5.15 -3.96
C ALA A 53 -5.02 -4.28 -5.20
N GLY A 54 -5.19 -2.97 -4.97
CA GLY A 54 -5.37 -1.99 -6.04
C GLY A 54 -5.26 -0.56 -5.56
N ILE A 55 -5.09 0.36 -6.51
CA ILE A 55 -5.24 1.80 -6.27
C ILE A 55 -6.67 2.21 -6.60
N ASP A 56 -7.37 2.75 -5.60
CA ASP A 56 -8.72 3.29 -5.74
C ASP A 56 -8.69 4.62 -6.50
N ILE A 57 -9.52 4.73 -7.53
CA ILE A 57 -9.71 5.96 -8.34
C ILE A 57 -11.12 6.54 -8.20
N GLY A 58 -11.83 6.18 -7.13
CA GLY A 58 -13.18 6.61 -6.82
C GLY A 58 -14.25 5.74 -7.48
N GLU A 59 -15.39 6.34 -7.82
CA GLU A 59 -16.56 5.64 -8.40
C GLU A 59 -16.23 4.87 -9.70
N ASN A 60 -15.10 5.19 -10.33
CA ASN A 60 -14.66 4.62 -11.60
C ASN A 60 -13.86 3.32 -11.45
N GLY A 61 -13.63 2.84 -10.23
CA GLY A 61 -13.07 1.50 -9.97
C GLY A 61 -11.64 1.52 -9.43
N PHE A 62 -10.89 0.46 -9.77
CA PHE A 62 -9.56 0.19 -9.24
C PHE A 62 -8.54 0.00 -10.35
N ILE A 63 -7.35 0.54 -10.15
CA ILE A 63 -6.17 0.15 -10.91
C ILE A 63 -5.62 -1.11 -10.27
N THR A 64 -5.73 -2.23 -10.98
CA THR A 64 -5.17 -3.54 -10.58
C THR A 64 -4.12 -4.05 -11.57
N ASN A 65 -3.89 -3.32 -12.66
CA ASN A 65 -2.88 -3.60 -13.67
C ASN A 65 -1.80 -2.52 -13.60
N PHE A 66 -0.60 -2.93 -13.22
CA PHE A 66 0.55 -2.07 -12.98
C PHE A 66 1.57 -2.29 -14.10
N LEU A 67 1.44 -1.51 -15.18
CA LEU A 67 2.30 -1.59 -16.37
C LEU A 67 2.32 -2.98 -17.06
N GLY A 68 1.21 -3.71 -17.04
CA GLY A 68 1.07 -5.04 -17.63
C GLY A 68 1.20 -6.17 -16.61
N GLU A 69 1.61 -5.86 -15.38
CA GLU A 69 1.71 -6.80 -14.28
C GLU A 69 0.51 -6.71 -13.34
N HIS A 70 0.27 -7.76 -12.57
CA HIS A 70 -0.85 -7.84 -11.62
C HIS A 70 -0.38 -8.46 -10.31
N CYS A 71 -1.04 -8.09 -9.22
CA CYS A 71 -0.79 -8.69 -7.92
C CYS A 71 -1.12 -10.19 -7.94
N SER A 72 -0.37 -10.96 -7.14
CA SER A 72 -0.67 -12.37 -6.90
C SER A 72 -2.02 -12.51 -6.19
N LEU A 73 -2.76 -13.57 -6.48
CA LEU A 73 -3.96 -13.91 -5.71
C LEU A 73 -3.65 -14.72 -4.45
N ASN A 74 -2.39 -15.13 -4.27
CA ASN A 74 -1.95 -15.90 -3.11
C ASN A 74 -1.85 -15.00 -1.88
N SER A 75 -2.34 -15.49 -0.74
CA SER A 75 -2.34 -14.76 0.52
C SER A 75 -1.15 -15.09 1.44
N ASP A 76 -0.09 -15.75 0.93
CA ASP A 76 1.12 -15.94 1.71
C ASP A 76 1.95 -14.64 1.74
N GLU A 77 2.68 -14.43 2.83
CA GLU A 77 3.42 -13.18 3.08
C GLU A 77 4.37 -12.81 1.94
N LYS A 78 5.05 -13.80 1.34
CA LYS A 78 6.00 -13.56 0.26
C LYS A 78 5.29 -13.03 -0.99
N SER A 79 4.24 -13.71 -1.44
CA SER A 79 3.43 -13.28 -2.59
C SER A 79 2.80 -11.89 -2.39
N ILE A 80 2.37 -11.58 -1.15
CA ILE A 80 1.83 -10.28 -0.82
C ILE A 80 2.93 -9.20 -0.90
N LYS A 81 4.10 -9.41 -0.29
CA LYS A 81 5.22 -8.44 -0.38
C LYS A 81 5.65 -8.17 -1.81
N GLU A 82 5.69 -9.18 -2.67
CA GLU A 82 5.99 -9.01 -4.10
C GLU A 82 4.92 -8.13 -4.78
N SER A 83 3.65 -8.33 -4.44
CA SER A 83 2.55 -7.52 -4.94
C SER A 83 2.59 -6.06 -4.43
N LEU A 84 2.93 -5.86 -3.15
CA LEU A 84 3.08 -4.52 -2.57
C LEU A 84 4.27 -3.78 -3.20
N LYS A 85 5.37 -4.48 -3.50
CA LYS A 85 6.52 -3.94 -4.22
C LYS A 85 6.13 -3.45 -5.61
N LEU A 86 5.36 -4.24 -6.36
CA LEU A 86 4.86 -3.85 -7.68
C LEU A 86 4.07 -2.53 -7.62
N ILE A 87 3.20 -2.39 -6.63
CA ILE A 87 2.42 -1.16 -6.41
C ILE A 87 3.32 0.01 -6.02
N ASP A 88 4.32 -0.21 -5.14
CA ASP A 88 5.32 0.80 -4.74
C ASP A 88 6.02 1.39 -5.96
N GLU A 89 6.56 0.52 -6.81
CA GLU A 89 7.29 0.89 -8.03
C GLU A 89 6.38 1.67 -9.00
N TYR A 90 5.16 1.18 -9.21
CA TYR A 90 4.17 1.84 -10.05
C TYR A 90 3.80 3.25 -9.56
N CYS A 91 3.64 3.43 -8.24
CA CYS A 91 3.30 4.72 -7.64
C CYS A 91 4.48 5.69 -7.74
N ARG A 92 5.70 5.23 -7.41
CA ARG A 92 6.92 6.05 -7.49
C ARG A 92 7.19 6.55 -8.90
N LEU A 93 6.98 5.71 -9.93
CA LEU A 93 7.14 6.11 -11.34
C LEU A 93 6.20 7.25 -11.77
N ARG A 94 5.10 7.48 -11.05
CA ARG A 94 4.13 8.56 -11.34
C ARG A 94 4.42 9.85 -10.59
N LEU A 95 5.28 9.80 -9.59
CA LEU A 95 5.62 10.95 -8.77
C LEU A 95 6.92 11.59 -9.29
N PRO A 96 6.96 12.92 -9.47
CA PRO A 96 8.20 13.60 -9.81
C PRO A 96 9.25 13.43 -8.70
N ASP A 97 10.53 13.36 -9.07
CA ASP A 97 11.65 13.24 -8.11
C ASP A 97 11.59 14.33 -7.02
N LYS A 98 11.31 15.58 -7.41
CA LYS A 98 11.15 16.71 -6.47
C LYS A 98 10.06 16.47 -5.41
N PHE A 99 9.02 15.71 -5.74
CA PHE A 99 7.96 15.36 -4.81
C PHE A 99 8.44 14.28 -3.84
N LEU A 100 9.06 13.22 -4.36
CA LEU A 100 9.63 12.13 -3.55
C LEU A 100 10.69 12.66 -2.58
N ASP A 101 11.54 13.59 -3.02
CA ASP A 101 12.54 14.25 -2.19
C ASP A 101 11.91 15.06 -1.05
N ALA A 102 10.86 15.82 -1.34
CA ALA A 102 10.14 16.60 -0.33
C ALA A 102 9.42 15.70 0.68
N TYR A 103 8.77 14.64 0.20
CA TYR A 103 8.10 13.65 1.04
C TYR A 103 9.10 12.93 1.95
N TYR A 104 10.24 12.51 1.41
CA TYR A 104 11.30 11.87 2.21
C TYR A 104 11.84 12.80 3.31
N LYS A 105 12.04 14.09 3.01
CA LYS A 105 12.47 15.08 4.02
C LYS A 105 11.45 15.16 5.17
N ALA A 106 10.17 15.34 4.85
CA ALA A 106 9.11 15.53 5.83
C ALA A 106 8.88 14.32 6.75
N TYR A 107 8.99 13.09 6.22
CA TYR A 107 8.62 11.88 6.96
C TYR A 107 9.80 11.01 7.40
N VAL A 108 11.02 11.34 6.97
CA VAL A 108 12.23 10.59 7.37
C VAL A 108 13.28 11.48 8.01
N LEU A 109 13.56 12.68 7.47
CA LEU A 109 14.64 13.54 8.01
C LEU A 109 14.18 14.44 9.17
N ASP A 110 12.94 14.90 9.16
CA ASP A 110 12.40 15.71 10.28
C ASP A 110 12.32 14.92 11.60
N LEU A 111 12.30 13.58 11.53
CA LEU A 111 12.41 12.71 12.72
C LEU A 111 13.78 12.74 13.40
N TYR A 112 14.84 13.18 12.69
CA TYR A 112 16.21 13.25 13.22
C TYR A 112 16.66 14.67 13.60
N THR A 113 15.91 15.71 13.23
CA THR A 113 16.24 17.12 13.52
C THR A 113 15.51 17.70 14.72
N SER A 114 14.57 16.94 15.31
CA SER A 114 13.86 17.31 16.54
C SER A 114 14.55 16.84 17.83
N GLU A 115 15.75 16.27 17.76
CA GLU A 115 16.53 15.77 18.90
C GLU A 115 17.80 16.62 19.24
N GLU A 116 17.95 17.82 18.68
CA GLU A 116 18.98 18.81 19.08
C GLU A 116 18.37 20.02 19.82
#